data_AF-A0A9D6K4T0-F1
#
_entry.id   AF-A0A9D6K4T0-F1
#
_cell.length_a   1.000
_cell.length_b   1.000
_cell.length_c   1.000
_cell.angle_alpha   90.00
_cell.angle_beta   90.00
_cell.angle_gamma   90.00
#
_symmetry.space_group_name_H-M   'P 1'
#
loop_
_entity.id
_entity.type
_entity.pdbx_description
1 polymer ?
#
loop_
_entity_poly.entity_id
_entity_poly.type
_entity_poly.pdbx_seq_one_letter_code
_entity_poly.pdbx_strand_id
1 'polypeptide(L)'
;MRKKIMPRLGAAFFLGGFLCLAPARVYGVVGQAEEWDPFKEADLKDFHDELVHEEEKKEMAQADEIRGLLKDKKKEVSGMDKEQKQIAEQEIKNIEKELMAFPKRDRIRFETGGQYQYDSNIKRNIIHKEKGDSVFDTTGTALFDLSGRKTDLRFEVTGAKQWNIHFPEKDFWLGEERIRTRRKYLRRIHHVLNSRVARTSSKTPEIDEKKIRWDSYQNTAFNYAFSRKLSMNVEANANKRLFTTEPFDQDSAWEVNISPSAFWNFTPKSRASLGYTYGANRIRTKSTNTDSQEVRVGYFGKITGKTSLSADISYGHQTPKAIEAPEVNTINVGTGLIWQKSAKSQWTLQLLRSVQNTTSNQVSQTNPNLVTKIDSHFTNDSISLSLNQRLGRKLTGLMTLNFSHLRTHVSNPTATQDEVDSETRQISFPLSLGLTYQMKQWLRLRLGYTFSYRMGDEKSDYYRSHNLVAGIYSIF
;
A
#
# COMPACT_ATOMS: atom_id res chain seq x y z
N MET A 1 41.30 -65.18 19.50
CA MET A 1 39.85 -64.98 19.76
C MET A 1 39.49 -63.58 19.28
N ARG A 2 38.77 -63.39 18.14
CA ARG A 2 37.30 -63.25 18.01
C ARG A 2 36.77 -62.14 18.95
N LYS A 3 36.15 -61.02 18.52
CA LYS A 3 35.10 -60.81 17.49
C LYS A 3 35.00 -59.31 17.06
N LYS A 4 34.52 -59.11 15.81
CA LYS A 4 33.86 -57.90 15.26
C LYS A 4 32.63 -57.46 16.09
N ILE A 5 32.19 -56.20 15.95
CA ILE A 5 30.82 -55.74 15.59
C ILE A 5 30.73 -54.19 15.65
N MET A 6 30.33 -53.57 14.52
CA MET A 6 29.58 -52.30 14.37
C MET A 6 28.06 -52.64 14.44
N PRO A 7 27.05 -51.72 14.44
CA PRO A 7 26.94 -50.29 14.83
C PRO A 7 25.61 -49.98 15.60
N ARG A 8 25.28 -48.68 15.83
CA ARG A 8 23.96 -47.97 15.77
C ARG A 8 23.91 -46.80 16.79
N LEU A 9 23.87 -45.52 16.37
CA LEU A 9 22.67 -44.73 16.05
C LEU A 9 21.57 -44.80 17.13
N GLY A 10 21.48 -43.75 17.95
CA GLY A 10 20.41 -43.51 18.92
C GLY A 10 20.25 -42.01 19.15
N ALA A 11 19.07 -41.50 18.81
CA ALA A 11 18.70 -40.11 18.63
C ALA A 11 18.86 -39.22 19.87
N ALA A 12 19.47 -38.06 19.69
CA ALA A 12 19.45 -36.96 20.65
C ALA A 12 19.46 -35.60 19.91
N PHE A 13 18.46 -35.39 19.05
CA PHE A 13 18.14 -34.08 18.46
C PHE A 13 16.71 -34.20 17.97
N PHE A 14 15.73 -33.64 18.68
CA PHE A 14 14.43 -33.19 18.16
C PHE A 14 13.54 -32.78 19.35
N LEU A 15 13.65 -31.52 19.79
CA LEU A 15 12.67 -30.89 20.69
C LEU A 15 12.72 -29.35 20.65
N GLY A 16 13.16 -28.76 19.53
CA GLY A 16 13.39 -27.32 19.42
C GLY A 16 12.98 -26.69 18.09
N GLY A 17 11.94 -27.22 17.43
CA GLY A 17 11.59 -26.79 16.07
C GLY A 17 10.09 -26.80 15.81
N PHE A 18 9.32 -25.98 16.52
CA PHE A 18 7.91 -25.71 16.18
C PHE A 18 7.43 -24.28 16.49
N LEU A 19 8.35 -23.31 16.64
CA LEU A 19 8.02 -21.91 17.01
C LEU A 19 8.33 -20.86 15.93
N CYS A 20 8.45 -21.25 14.66
CA CYS A 20 8.75 -20.29 13.58
C CYS A 20 7.80 -20.42 12.37
N LEU A 21 6.49 -20.44 12.63
CA LEU A 21 5.47 -20.20 11.61
C LEU A 21 4.39 -19.29 12.20
N ALA A 22 4.74 -18.03 12.42
CA ALA A 22 3.74 -17.00 12.67
C ALA A 22 2.86 -16.91 11.39
N PRO A 23 1.54 -17.16 11.46
CA PRO A 23 0.66 -16.94 10.33
C PRO A 23 0.83 -15.49 9.88
N ALA A 24 0.95 -15.30 8.55
CA ALA A 24 1.12 -14.00 7.94
C ALA A 24 0.10 -13.02 8.53
N ARG A 25 0.60 -11.96 9.17
CA ARG A 25 -0.21 -10.88 9.73
C ARG A 25 -1.03 -10.30 8.58
N VAL A 26 -2.32 -10.61 8.55
CA VAL A 26 -3.28 -10.02 7.60
C VAL A 26 -3.52 -8.61 8.11
N TYR A 27 -2.77 -7.65 7.56
CA TYR A 27 -3.09 -6.25 7.72
C TYR A 27 -4.35 -5.99 6.89
N GLY A 28 -5.50 -5.88 7.55
CA GLY A 28 -6.64 -5.20 6.97
C GLY A 28 -6.19 -3.79 6.62
N VAL A 29 -6.11 -3.49 5.32
CA VAL A 29 -5.88 -2.13 4.85
C VAL A 29 -7.13 -1.35 5.20
N VAL A 30 -7.10 -0.65 6.33
CA VAL A 30 -8.03 0.45 6.59
C VAL A 30 -7.91 1.37 5.38
N GLY A 31 -9.03 1.58 4.70
CA GLY A 31 -9.07 2.57 3.62
C GLY A 31 -8.46 3.86 4.15
N GLN A 32 -7.29 4.24 3.63
CA GLN A 32 -6.74 5.57 3.85
C GLN A 32 -7.90 6.53 3.64
N ALA A 33 -8.17 7.38 4.64
CA ALA A 33 -9.33 8.26 4.67
C ALA A 33 -9.60 8.82 3.27
N GLU A 34 -10.61 8.23 2.60
CA GLU A 34 -10.85 8.53 1.19
C GLU A 34 -11.16 10.02 1.08
N GLU A 35 -10.48 10.69 0.17
CA GLU A 35 -10.78 12.07 -0.14
C GLU A 35 -12.23 12.16 -0.65
N TRP A 36 -12.99 13.12 -0.14
CA TRP A 36 -14.41 13.28 -0.49
C TRP A 36 -14.55 13.59 -1.96
N ASP A 37 -14.88 12.58 -2.77
CA ASP A 37 -15.34 12.77 -4.13
C ASP A 37 -16.82 12.41 -4.26
N PRO A 38 -17.74 13.40 -4.16
CA PRO A 38 -19.14 13.15 -4.44
C PRO A 38 -19.27 12.87 -5.93
N PHE A 39 -20.04 11.87 -6.32
CA PHE A 39 -20.37 11.69 -7.73
C PHE A 39 -21.34 12.80 -8.17
N LYS A 40 -20.84 13.96 -8.61
CA LYS A 40 -21.64 14.94 -9.34
C LYS A 40 -21.51 14.69 -10.85
N GLU A 41 -22.61 14.88 -11.58
CA GLU A 41 -22.63 14.73 -13.05
C GLU A 41 -21.74 15.74 -13.80
N ALA A 42 -21.37 16.84 -13.12
CA ALA A 42 -20.38 17.83 -13.57
C ALA A 42 -18.95 17.44 -13.15
N ASP A 43 -18.79 16.84 -11.96
CA ASP A 43 -17.52 16.31 -11.47
C ASP A 43 -16.96 15.19 -12.37
N LEU A 44 -17.71 14.55 -13.26
CA LEU A 44 -17.13 13.56 -14.19
C LEU A 44 -16.20 14.13 -15.28
N LYS A 45 -16.23 15.45 -15.47
CA LYS A 45 -15.31 16.21 -16.31
C LYS A 45 -14.22 16.80 -15.40
N ASP A 46 -14.64 17.47 -14.32
CA ASP A 46 -13.76 18.15 -13.38
C ASP A 46 -12.89 17.20 -12.53
N PHE A 47 -13.32 15.97 -12.21
CA PHE A 47 -12.59 14.91 -11.48
C PHE A 47 -11.47 14.29 -12.31
N HIS A 48 -11.61 14.25 -13.64
CA HIS A 48 -10.50 13.89 -14.54
C HIS A 48 -9.47 15.02 -14.61
N ASP A 49 -9.93 16.26 -14.45
CA ASP A 49 -9.11 17.47 -14.42
C ASP A 49 -8.57 17.78 -12.99
N GLU A 50 -9.12 17.16 -11.93
CA GLU A 50 -8.78 17.36 -10.51
C GLU A 50 -7.77 16.35 -9.96
N LEU A 51 -7.80 15.10 -10.43
CA LEU A 51 -6.90 14.04 -9.95
C LEU A 51 -5.42 14.24 -10.34
N VAL A 52 -5.17 15.26 -11.14
CA VAL A 52 -3.88 15.72 -11.57
C VAL A 52 -3.95 17.22 -11.35
N HIS A 53 -3.94 17.81 -10.13
CA HIS A 53 -3.45 19.20 -9.82
C HIS A 53 -4.06 19.95 -8.64
N GLU A 54 -3.19 20.71 -7.96
CA GLU A 54 -3.53 22.04 -7.43
C GLU A 54 -2.70 23.21 -8.02
N GLU A 55 -1.56 22.99 -8.69
CA GLU A 55 -0.75 24.09 -9.27
C GLU A 55 -0.89 24.24 -10.79
N GLU A 56 -0.89 23.17 -11.57
CA GLU A 56 -1.15 23.21 -13.03
C GLU A 56 -2.67 23.44 -13.33
N LYS A 57 -3.55 23.50 -12.31
CA LYS A 57 -5.01 23.72 -12.46
C LYS A 57 -5.37 25.13 -12.95
N LYS A 58 -4.55 26.14 -12.66
CA LYS A 58 -4.77 27.49 -13.21
C LYS A 58 -4.27 27.61 -14.64
N GLU A 59 -3.15 26.96 -14.93
CA GLU A 59 -2.47 27.03 -16.22
C GLU A 59 -3.15 26.15 -17.28
N MET A 60 -3.57 24.92 -16.94
CA MET A 60 -4.31 24.05 -17.87
C MET A 60 -5.77 24.44 -18.06
N ALA A 61 -6.44 24.98 -17.02
CA ALA A 61 -7.79 25.53 -17.21
C ALA A 61 -7.78 26.76 -18.13
N GLN A 62 -6.78 27.64 -17.98
CA GLN A 62 -6.55 28.73 -18.94
C GLN A 62 -6.22 28.19 -20.33
N ALA A 63 -5.36 27.17 -20.45
CA ALA A 63 -5.03 26.56 -21.74
C ALA A 63 -6.25 25.95 -22.43
N ASP A 64 -7.17 25.32 -21.69
CA ASP A 64 -8.38 24.71 -22.23
C ASP A 64 -9.48 25.75 -22.54
N GLU A 65 -9.56 26.84 -21.77
CA GLU A 65 -10.39 28.01 -22.10
C GLU A 65 -9.90 28.66 -23.42
N ILE A 66 -8.58 28.86 -23.55
CA ILE A 66 -7.92 29.38 -24.76
C ILE A 66 -8.11 28.41 -25.94
N ARG A 67 -8.12 27.09 -25.73
CA ARG A 67 -8.48 26.11 -26.79
C ARG A 67 -9.94 26.19 -27.21
N GLY A 68 -10.84 26.46 -26.27
CA GLY A 68 -12.25 26.72 -26.56
C GLY A 68 -12.39 27.92 -27.49
N LEU A 69 -11.78 29.04 -27.10
CA LEU A 69 -11.74 30.27 -27.90
C LEU A 69 -11.14 30.04 -29.29
N LEU A 70 -10.03 29.29 -29.39
CA LEU A 70 -9.41 28.93 -30.68
C LEU A 70 -10.40 28.18 -31.59
N LYS A 71 -11.15 27.24 -31.03
CA LYS A 71 -12.07 26.38 -31.78
C LYS A 71 -13.28 27.17 -32.29
N ASP A 72 -13.79 28.09 -31.48
CA ASP A 72 -14.92 28.94 -31.85
C ASP A 72 -14.49 29.98 -32.88
N LYS A 73 -13.34 30.64 -32.70
CA LYS A 73 -12.72 31.51 -33.72
C LYS A 73 -12.50 30.78 -35.05
N LYS A 74 -11.90 29.58 -35.05
CA LYS A 74 -11.69 28.79 -36.27
C LYS A 74 -12.99 28.44 -37.01
N LYS A 75 -14.11 28.31 -36.30
CA LYS A 75 -15.42 28.11 -36.93
C LYS A 75 -15.97 29.41 -37.52
N GLU A 76 -15.83 30.54 -36.83
CA GLU A 76 -16.24 31.86 -37.34
C GLU A 76 -15.50 32.26 -38.62
N VAL A 77 -14.20 31.96 -38.72
CA VAL A 77 -13.36 32.26 -39.90
C VAL A 77 -13.86 31.58 -41.19
N SER A 78 -14.66 30.52 -41.09
CA SER A 78 -15.19 29.81 -42.27
C SER A 78 -16.24 30.59 -43.07
N GLY A 79 -16.81 31.66 -42.49
CA GLY A 79 -17.86 32.48 -43.11
C GLY A 79 -17.52 33.96 -43.35
N MET A 80 -16.26 34.36 -43.21
CA MET A 80 -15.84 35.77 -43.26
C MET A 80 -15.16 36.18 -44.59
N ASP A 81 -15.29 37.46 -44.93
CA ASP A 81 -14.66 38.10 -46.09
C ASP A 81 -13.12 38.16 -45.99
N LYS A 82 -12.42 38.27 -47.14
CA LYS A 82 -10.95 38.12 -47.25
C LYS A 82 -10.13 38.98 -46.27
N GLU A 83 -10.51 40.22 -46.02
CA GLU A 83 -9.79 41.11 -45.08
C GLU A 83 -10.03 40.73 -43.61
N GLN A 84 -11.27 40.39 -43.25
CA GLN A 84 -11.60 39.92 -41.88
C GLN A 84 -10.95 38.57 -41.59
N LYS A 85 -10.78 37.74 -42.62
CA LYS A 85 -10.11 36.45 -42.54
C LYS A 85 -8.63 36.57 -42.17
N GLN A 86 -7.91 37.54 -42.72
CA GLN A 86 -6.50 37.77 -42.37
C GLN A 86 -6.32 38.22 -40.92
N ILE A 87 -7.20 39.10 -40.43
CA ILE A 87 -7.17 39.57 -39.02
C ILE A 87 -7.48 38.41 -38.07
N ALA A 88 -8.50 37.62 -38.37
CA ALA A 88 -8.86 36.46 -37.57
C ALA A 88 -7.79 35.35 -37.61
N GLU A 89 -7.09 35.16 -38.74
CA GLU A 89 -5.94 34.24 -38.84
C GLU A 89 -4.73 34.71 -38.01
N GLN A 90 -4.50 36.02 -37.89
CA GLN A 90 -3.48 36.59 -36.99
C GLN A 90 -3.84 36.40 -35.51
N GLU A 91 -5.09 36.61 -35.13
CA GLU A 91 -5.57 36.32 -33.78
C GLU A 91 -5.49 34.82 -33.45
N ILE A 92 -5.86 33.94 -34.40
CA ILE A 92 -5.68 32.50 -34.27
C ILE A 92 -4.20 32.15 -34.03
N LYS A 93 -3.27 32.75 -34.77
CA LYS A 93 -1.82 32.54 -34.56
C LYS A 93 -1.35 33.02 -33.18
N ASN A 94 -1.88 34.13 -32.68
CA ASN A 94 -1.56 34.65 -31.35
C ASN A 94 -2.09 33.72 -30.25
N ILE A 95 -3.34 33.26 -30.38
CA ILE A 95 -3.96 32.27 -29.48
C ILE A 95 -3.19 30.95 -29.52
N GLU A 96 -2.77 30.47 -30.70
CA GLU A 96 -1.92 29.27 -30.85
C GLU A 96 -0.56 29.45 -30.18
N LYS A 97 0.03 30.65 -30.26
CA LYS A 97 1.31 30.98 -29.62
C LYS A 97 1.20 31.02 -28.10
N GLU A 98 0.10 31.57 -27.56
CA GLU A 98 -0.22 31.49 -26.12
C GLU A 98 -0.46 30.05 -25.68
N LEU A 99 -1.15 29.24 -26.48
CA LEU A 99 -1.37 27.81 -26.22
C LEU A 99 -0.08 26.99 -26.19
N MET A 100 0.90 27.36 -27.03
CA MET A 100 2.23 26.73 -27.07
C MET A 100 3.12 27.15 -25.90
N ALA A 101 2.78 28.22 -25.17
CA ALA A 101 3.49 28.67 -23.98
C ALA A 101 3.11 27.87 -22.71
N PHE A 102 1.99 27.13 -22.73
CA PHE A 102 1.64 26.24 -21.63
C PHE A 102 2.49 24.97 -21.68
N PRO A 103 3.10 24.55 -20.57
CA PRO A 103 3.86 23.30 -20.53
C PRO A 103 2.92 22.14 -20.87
N LYS A 104 3.21 21.45 -21.98
CA LYS A 104 2.51 20.20 -22.29
C LYS A 104 2.98 19.16 -21.27
N ARG A 105 2.06 18.33 -20.79
CA ARG A 105 2.41 17.16 -19.98
C ARG A 105 3.46 16.34 -20.73
N ASP A 106 4.65 16.20 -20.15
CA ASP A 106 5.71 15.41 -20.75
C ASP A 106 5.26 13.95 -20.81
N ARG A 107 5.03 13.48 -22.03
CA ARG A 107 4.56 12.11 -22.31
C ARG A 107 5.63 11.06 -22.02
N ILE A 108 6.85 11.49 -21.82
CA ILE A 108 7.98 10.66 -21.43
C ILE A 108 8.68 11.42 -20.33
N ARG A 109 8.85 10.78 -19.18
CA ARG A 109 9.51 11.36 -18.00
C ARG A 109 10.52 10.38 -17.46
N PHE A 110 11.71 10.87 -17.18
CA PHE A 110 12.76 10.08 -16.55
C PHE A 110 13.01 10.63 -15.16
N GLU A 111 12.92 9.76 -14.16
CA GLU A 111 13.33 10.08 -12.81
C GLU A 111 14.55 9.27 -12.45
N THR A 112 15.54 9.91 -11.86
CA THR A 112 16.68 9.23 -11.26
C THR A 112 16.85 9.74 -9.84
N GLY A 113 17.10 8.83 -8.92
CA GLY A 113 17.21 9.10 -7.52
C GLY A 113 18.34 8.32 -6.88
N GLY A 114 18.97 8.93 -5.90
CA GLY A 114 19.85 8.24 -4.96
C GLY A 114 19.39 8.58 -3.55
N GLN A 115 19.32 7.59 -2.67
CA GLN A 115 19.07 7.82 -1.26
C GLN A 115 20.09 7.08 -0.42
N TYR A 116 20.58 7.76 0.60
CA TYR A 116 21.32 7.19 1.70
C TYR A 116 20.34 6.85 2.81
N GLN A 117 20.39 5.62 3.29
CA GLN A 117 19.64 5.15 4.43
C GLN A 117 20.62 4.68 5.50
N TYR A 118 20.50 5.26 6.69
CA TYR A 118 21.12 4.73 7.90
C TYR A 118 20.03 4.11 8.76
N ASP A 119 20.24 2.87 9.16
CA ASP A 119 19.34 2.17 10.07
C ASP A 119 20.16 1.53 11.18
N SER A 120 19.82 1.88 12.42
CA SER A 120 20.51 1.37 13.61
C SER A 120 20.34 -0.15 13.83
N ASN A 121 19.49 -0.83 13.04
CA ASN A 121 19.02 -2.20 13.34
C ASN A 121 19.08 -3.23 12.20
N ILE A 122 19.68 -2.95 11.04
CA ILE A 122 19.69 -3.89 9.89
C ILE A 122 20.39 -5.24 10.19
N LYS A 123 21.28 -5.31 11.20
CA LYS A 123 21.91 -6.55 11.68
C LYS A 123 21.50 -6.87 13.12
N ARG A 124 20.62 -7.86 13.31
CA ARG A 124 20.54 -8.58 14.60
C ARG A 124 20.54 -10.09 14.39
N ASN A 125 21.72 -10.68 14.54
CA ASN A 125 21.88 -12.07 15.00
C ASN A 125 22.28 -12.15 16.48
N ILE A 126 22.46 -11.01 17.19
CA ILE A 126 22.87 -11.01 18.60
C ILE A 126 22.08 -9.94 19.37
N ILE A 127 21.39 -10.38 20.42
CA ILE A 127 20.69 -9.52 21.37
C ILE A 127 21.75 -8.66 22.09
N HIS A 128 21.56 -7.33 22.15
CA HIS A 128 22.40 -6.33 22.85
C HIS A 128 23.66 -5.76 22.16
N LYS A 129 23.82 -5.87 20.83
CA LYS A 129 24.76 -5.00 20.08
C LYS A 129 24.04 -4.25 18.96
N GLU A 130 23.89 -2.94 19.13
CA GLU A 130 23.50 -2.05 18.03
C GLU A 130 24.68 -2.01 17.04
N LYS A 131 24.56 -2.72 15.92
CA LYS A 131 25.37 -2.47 14.74
C LYS A 131 24.47 -1.75 13.75
N GLY A 132 24.64 -0.43 13.64
CA GLY A 132 24.03 0.32 12.57
C GLY A 132 24.64 -0.07 11.23
N ASP A 133 23.82 -0.24 10.20
CA ASP A 133 24.29 -0.36 8.83
C ASP A 133 23.82 0.85 8.02
N SER A 134 24.70 1.24 7.12
CA SER A 134 24.45 2.26 6.13
C SER A 134 24.31 1.62 4.76
N VAL A 135 23.26 2.02 4.08
CA VAL A 135 22.89 1.53 2.76
C VAL A 135 22.77 2.73 1.83
N PHE A 136 23.21 2.55 0.59
CA PHE A 136 22.95 3.48 -0.49
C PHE A 136 22.05 2.82 -1.53
N ASP A 137 20.86 3.36 -1.72
CA ASP A 137 19.94 2.92 -2.76
C ASP A 137 20.02 3.85 -3.96
N THR A 138 20.12 3.25 -5.13
CA THR A 138 20.00 3.93 -6.42
C THR A 138 18.70 3.48 -7.06
N THR A 139 17.91 4.42 -7.56
CA THR A 139 16.64 4.17 -8.23
C THR A 139 16.57 4.96 -9.53
N GLY A 140 16.09 4.32 -10.59
CA GLY A 140 15.81 4.96 -11.86
C GLY A 140 14.44 4.52 -12.35
N THR A 141 13.61 5.48 -12.72
CA THR A 141 12.25 5.25 -13.20
C THR A 141 12.06 5.94 -14.55
N ALA A 142 11.57 5.20 -15.54
CA ALA A 142 11.10 5.75 -16.80
C ALA A 142 9.57 5.62 -16.85
N LEU A 143 8.89 6.73 -17.07
CA LEU A 143 7.45 6.80 -17.22
C LEU A 143 7.10 7.20 -18.65
N PHE A 144 6.33 6.35 -19.33
CA PHE A 144 5.74 6.62 -20.62
C PHE A 144 4.24 6.83 -20.45
N ASP A 145 3.78 8.06 -20.66
CA ASP A 145 2.39 8.46 -20.60
C ASP A 145 1.81 8.50 -22.03
N LEU A 146 1.07 7.45 -22.37
CA LEU A 146 0.33 7.31 -23.63
C LEU A 146 -1.13 7.74 -23.47
N SER A 147 -1.44 8.49 -22.41
CA SER A 147 -2.81 8.92 -22.12
C SER A 147 -3.36 9.84 -23.20
N GLY A 148 -4.61 9.59 -23.55
CA GLY A 148 -5.43 10.46 -24.37
C GLY A 148 -6.65 10.96 -23.60
N ARG A 149 -7.56 11.64 -24.30
CA ARG A 149 -8.73 12.31 -23.69
C ARG A 149 -9.70 11.39 -22.93
N LYS A 150 -9.76 10.09 -23.26
CA LYS A 150 -10.70 9.11 -22.68
C LYS A 150 -10.02 7.92 -22.01
N THR A 151 -8.70 7.85 -22.12
CA THR A 151 -7.90 6.70 -21.69
C THR A 151 -6.65 7.25 -21.02
N ASP A 152 -6.49 6.95 -19.74
CA ASP A 152 -5.22 7.12 -19.04
C ASP A 152 -4.43 5.82 -19.24
N LEU A 153 -3.31 5.86 -19.96
CA LEU A 153 -2.46 4.69 -20.18
C LEU A 153 -1.04 5.10 -19.82
N ARG A 154 -0.53 4.53 -18.73
CA ARG A 154 0.83 4.79 -18.26
C ARG A 154 1.59 3.50 -18.12
N PHE A 155 2.80 3.51 -18.63
CA PHE A 155 3.78 2.46 -18.47
C PHE A 155 4.96 3.02 -17.67
N GLU A 156 5.31 2.35 -16.58
CA GLU A 156 6.40 2.75 -15.68
C GLU A 156 7.37 1.58 -15.56
N VAL A 157 8.64 1.84 -15.82
CA VAL A 157 9.73 0.88 -15.59
C VAL A 157 10.63 1.45 -14.52
N THR A 158 10.81 0.71 -13.43
CA THR A 158 11.67 1.11 -12.32
C THR A 158 12.76 0.07 -12.12
N GLY A 159 14.01 0.52 -12.14
CA GLY A 159 15.18 -0.24 -11.71
C GLY A 159 15.70 0.30 -10.41
N ALA A 160 16.03 -0.57 -9.46
CA ALA A 160 16.68 -0.18 -8.22
C ALA A 160 17.82 -1.13 -7.86
N LYS A 161 18.87 -0.57 -7.28
CA LYS A 161 19.99 -1.33 -6.71
C LYS A 161 20.38 -0.76 -5.37
N GLN A 162 20.55 -1.66 -4.42
CA GLN A 162 20.94 -1.37 -3.05
C GLN A 162 22.40 -1.77 -2.83
N TRP A 163 23.21 -0.86 -2.32
CA TRP A 163 24.62 -1.05 -2.03
C TRP A 163 24.88 -0.89 -0.53
N ASN A 164 25.51 -1.88 0.11
CA ASN A 164 25.94 -1.72 1.49
C ASN A 164 27.26 -0.96 1.55
N ILE A 165 27.35 0.04 2.42
CA ILE A 165 28.54 0.89 2.54
C ILE A 165 29.59 0.23 3.44
N HIS A 166 29.21 -0.69 4.35
CA HIS A 166 30.13 -1.46 5.20
C HIS A 166 29.80 -2.95 5.18
N PHE A 167 30.78 -3.77 4.74
CA PHE A 167 30.74 -5.23 4.57
C PHE A 167 29.67 -5.71 3.55
N PRO A 168 30.05 -6.38 2.43
CA PRO A 168 29.08 -6.81 1.42
C PRO A 168 28.30 -8.03 1.93
N GLU A 169 27.28 -7.79 2.74
CA GLU A 169 26.46 -8.86 3.27
C GLU A 169 25.18 -9.06 2.45
N LYS A 170 24.61 -8.02 1.84
CA LYS A 170 23.38 -8.14 1.03
C LYS A 170 23.53 -7.46 -0.33
N ASP A 171 23.40 -8.21 -1.42
CA ASP A 171 23.24 -7.63 -2.78
C ASP A 171 21.77 -7.75 -3.17
N PHE A 172 21.12 -6.61 -3.39
CA PHE A 172 19.71 -6.56 -3.76
C PHE A 172 19.52 -5.77 -5.06
N TRP A 173 18.80 -6.41 -5.97
CA TRP A 173 18.40 -5.83 -7.25
C TRP A 173 16.89 -5.98 -7.45
N LEU A 174 16.27 -4.91 -7.92
CA LEU A 174 14.86 -4.85 -8.29
C LEU A 174 14.73 -4.35 -9.72
N GLY A 175 14.01 -5.10 -10.53
CA GLY A 175 13.43 -4.62 -11.78
C GLY A 175 11.92 -4.71 -11.68
N GLU A 176 11.22 -3.62 -12.00
CA GLU A 176 9.78 -3.53 -11.86
C GLU A 176 9.15 -2.84 -13.07
N GLU A 177 8.07 -3.43 -13.55
CA GLU A 177 7.24 -2.90 -14.63
C GLU A 177 5.82 -2.69 -14.10
N ARG A 178 5.23 -1.54 -14.40
CA ARG A 178 3.84 -1.25 -14.08
C ARG A 178 3.11 -0.74 -15.31
N ILE A 179 1.90 -1.26 -15.51
CA ILE A 179 0.95 -0.76 -16.48
C ILE A 179 -0.28 -0.30 -15.72
N ARG A 180 -0.64 0.97 -15.88
CA ARG A 180 -1.90 1.52 -15.36
C ARG A 180 -2.75 1.95 -16.53
N THR A 181 -3.95 1.40 -16.60
CA THR A 181 -4.94 1.81 -17.59
C THR A 181 -6.20 2.24 -16.86
N ARG A 182 -6.76 3.38 -17.25
CA ARG A 182 -8.11 3.77 -16.88
C ARG A 182 -8.84 4.11 -18.15
N ARG A 183 -9.96 3.44 -18.40
CA ARG A 183 -10.80 3.68 -19.57
C ARG A 183 -12.22 3.97 -19.14
N LYS A 184 -12.78 5.03 -19.70
CA LYS A 184 -14.21 5.34 -19.60
C LYS A 184 -14.91 4.78 -20.82
N TYR A 185 -15.70 3.72 -20.65
CA TYR A 185 -16.48 3.16 -21.76
C TYR A 185 -17.72 4.01 -22.05
N LEU A 186 -18.41 4.43 -20.99
CA LEU A 186 -19.62 5.25 -21.04
C LEU A 186 -19.61 6.26 -19.89
N ARG A 187 -20.56 7.22 -19.88
CA ARG A 187 -20.66 8.23 -18.82
C ARG A 187 -20.75 7.63 -17.41
N ARG A 188 -21.33 6.44 -17.28
CA ARG A 188 -21.59 5.74 -16.02
C ARG A 188 -20.64 4.57 -15.76
N ILE A 189 -19.80 4.19 -16.73
CA ILE A 189 -18.96 2.98 -16.65
C ILE A 189 -17.50 3.36 -16.75
N HIS A 190 -16.75 3.04 -15.71
CA HIS A 190 -15.32 3.27 -15.62
C HIS A 190 -14.60 1.99 -15.26
N HIS A 191 -13.55 1.70 -16.00
CA HIS A 191 -12.69 0.56 -15.75
C HIS A 191 -11.29 1.07 -15.43
N VAL A 192 -10.71 0.52 -14.37
CA VAL A 192 -9.33 0.73 -13.97
C VAL A 192 -8.66 -0.64 -13.97
N LEU A 193 -7.50 -0.73 -14.60
CA LEU A 193 -6.64 -1.89 -14.56
C LEU A 193 -5.25 -1.41 -14.13
N ASN A 194 -4.68 -2.08 -13.13
CA ASN A 194 -3.31 -1.88 -12.70
C ASN A 194 -2.62 -3.23 -12.70
N SER A 195 -1.53 -3.33 -13.45
CA SER A 195 -0.69 -4.51 -13.47
C SER A 195 0.71 -4.11 -13.06
N ARG A 196 1.34 -4.93 -12.22
CA ARG A 196 2.72 -4.79 -11.79
C ARG A 196 3.38 -6.15 -11.88
N VAL A 197 4.56 -6.19 -12.46
CA VAL A 197 5.46 -7.34 -12.41
C VAL A 197 6.79 -6.86 -11.85
N ALA A 198 7.24 -7.50 -10.78
CA ALA A 198 8.49 -7.18 -10.12
C ALA A 198 9.36 -8.42 -10.05
N ARG A 199 10.62 -8.28 -10.42
CA ARG A 199 11.67 -9.27 -10.20
C ARG A 199 12.61 -8.72 -9.15
N THR A 200 12.71 -9.42 -8.03
CA THR A 200 13.70 -9.14 -7.00
C THR A 200 14.72 -10.26 -6.94
N SER A 201 15.97 -9.88 -6.79
CA SER A 201 17.09 -10.78 -6.60
C SER A 201 17.81 -10.37 -5.34
N SER A 202 17.89 -11.27 -4.37
CA SER A 202 18.61 -11.04 -3.13
C SER A 202 19.64 -12.15 -2.90
N LYS A 203 20.84 -11.76 -2.48
CA LYS A 203 21.86 -12.67 -1.93
C LYS A 203 22.25 -12.16 -0.54
N THR A 204 22.21 -13.03 0.47
CA THR A 204 22.67 -12.72 1.84
C THR A 204 23.76 -13.71 2.25
N PRO A 205 24.52 -13.50 3.34
CA PRO A 205 25.59 -14.42 3.73
C PRO A 205 25.03 -15.70 4.32
N GLU A 206 23.81 -15.66 4.87
CA GLU A 206 23.11 -16.85 5.39
C GLU A 206 22.47 -17.69 4.28
N ILE A 207 22.41 -17.17 3.05
CA ILE A 207 21.83 -17.85 1.90
C ILE A 207 22.89 -17.92 0.80
N ASP A 208 23.58 -19.05 0.71
CA ASP A 208 24.60 -19.27 -0.32
C ASP A 208 24.04 -19.14 -1.76
N GLU A 209 22.74 -19.45 -1.93
CA GLU A 209 22.04 -19.38 -3.20
C GLU A 209 21.32 -18.05 -3.45
N LYS A 210 21.29 -17.61 -4.71
CA LYS A 210 20.62 -16.37 -5.11
C LYS A 210 19.10 -16.54 -5.05
N LYS A 211 18.42 -16.01 -4.02
CA LYS A 211 16.96 -16.03 -3.94
C LYS A 211 16.36 -15.08 -4.99
N ILE A 212 15.78 -15.64 -6.05
CA ILE A 212 15.11 -14.90 -7.12
C ILE A 212 13.60 -15.04 -6.94
N ARG A 213 12.93 -13.91 -6.75
CA ARG A 213 11.49 -13.81 -6.54
C ARG A 213 10.85 -12.98 -7.65
N TRP A 214 9.76 -13.50 -8.20
CA TRP A 214 8.87 -12.79 -9.09
C TRP A 214 7.56 -12.54 -8.38
N ASP A 215 7.14 -11.28 -8.33
CA ASP A 215 5.80 -10.89 -7.87
C ASP A 215 5.03 -10.34 -9.06
N SER A 216 3.85 -10.89 -9.32
CA SER A 216 2.85 -10.34 -10.23
C SER A 216 1.66 -9.87 -9.40
N TYR A 217 1.22 -8.64 -9.63
CA TYR A 217 0.03 -8.05 -9.05
C TYR A 217 -0.85 -7.55 -10.19
N GLN A 218 -2.09 -7.99 -10.24
CA GLN A 218 -3.09 -7.54 -11.19
C GLN A 218 -4.32 -7.09 -10.40
N ASN A 219 -4.79 -5.89 -10.68
CA ASN A 219 -5.98 -5.31 -10.09
C ASN A 219 -6.85 -4.77 -11.22
N THR A 220 -8.11 -5.14 -11.21
CA THR A 220 -9.12 -4.60 -12.12
C THR A 220 -10.32 -4.13 -11.31
N ALA A 221 -10.82 -2.94 -11.60
CA ALA A 221 -11.96 -2.36 -10.93
C ALA A 221 -12.95 -1.81 -11.95
N PHE A 222 -14.18 -2.28 -11.89
CA PHE A 222 -15.31 -1.80 -12.69
C PHE A 222 -16.25 -0.99 -11.81
N ASN A 223 -16.38 0.29 -12.14
CA ASN A 223 -17.29 1.21 -11.45
C ASN A 223 -18.50 1.47 -12.35
N TYR A 224 -19.69 1.31 -11.79
CA TYR A 224 -20.95 1.60 -12.43
C TYR A 224 -21.78 2.56 -11.57
N ALA A 225 -22.07 3.75 -12.09
CA ALA A 225 -22.95 4.71 -11.43
C ALA A 225 -24.39 4.56 -11.93
N PHE A 226 -25.27 3.97 -11.12
CA PHE A 226 -26.71 3.88 -11.44
C PHE A 226 -27.36 5.27 -11.43
N SER A 227 -26.98 6.10 -10.45
CA SER A 227 -27.43 7.47 -10.30
C SER A 227 -26.38 8.32 -9.55
N ARG A 228 -26.68 9.60 -9.30
CA ARG A 228 -25.85 10.45 -8.41
C ARG A 228 -25.84 9.95 -6.95
N LYS A 229 -26.85 9.18 -6.55
CA LYS A 229 -27.02 8.66 -5.19
C LYS A 229 -26.51 7.25 -5.00
N LEU A 230 -26.40 6.46 -6.06
CA LEU A 230 -26.04 5.05 -5.98
C LEU A 230 -25.01 4.69 -7.06
N SER A 231 -23.88 4.18 -6.61
CA SER A 231 -22.86 3.57 -7.46
C SER A 231 -22.42 2.23 -6.90
N MET A 232 -22.01 1.33 -7.79
CA MET A 232 -21.39 0.07 -7.42
C MET A 232 -20.00 -0.01 -8.03
N ASN A 233 -19.13 -0.75 -7.35
CA ASN A 233 -17.82 -1.12 -7.83
C ASN A 233 -17.67 -2.63 -7.69
N VAL A 234 -16.99 -3.26 -8.64
CA VAL A 234 -16.47 -4.61 -8.48
C VAL A 234 -14.98 -4.55 -8.73
N GLU A 235 -14.22 -4.83 -7.69
CA GLU A 235 -12.77 -4.96 -7.76
C GLU A 235 -12.39 -6.44 -7.80
N ALA A 236 -11.40 -6.80 -8.59
CA ALA A 236 -10.78 -8.11 -8.56
C ALA A 236 -9.26 -7.96 -8.51
N ASN A 237 -8.63 -8.63 -7.55
CA ASN A 237 -7.19 -8.67 -7.40
C ASN A 237 -6.68 -10.08 -7.65
N ALA A 238 -5.53 -10.19 -8.30
CA ALA A 238 -4.80 -11.42 -8.49
C ALA A 238 -3.32 -11.17 -8.25
N ASN A 239 -2.78 -11.84 -7.24
CA ASN A 239 -1.40 -11.76 -6.80
C ASN A 239 -0.76 -13.11 -6.99
N LYS A 240 0.46 -13.15 -7.51
CA LYS A 240 1.24 -14.37 -7.63
C LYS A 240 2.69 -14.08 -7.27
N ARG A 241 3.22 -14.87 -6.35
CA ARG A 241 4.62 -14.90 -5.97
C ARG A 241 5.22 -16.22 -6.41
N LEU A 242 6.32 -16.15 -7.14
CA LEU A 242 7.08 -17.30 -7.60
C LEU A 242 8.54 -17.16 -7.18
N PHE A 243 9.09 -18.21 -6.59
CA PHE A 243 10.53 -18.34 -6.39
C PHE A 243 11.09 -19.31 -7.42
N THR A 244 12.10 -18.89 -8.16
CA THR A 244 12.67 -19.70 -9.27
C THR A 244 13.83 -20.61 -8.85
N THR A 245 14.23 -20.56 -7.58
CA THR A 245 15.32 -21.35 -7.00
C THR A 245 14.75 -22.45 -6.09
N GLU A 246 15.19 -23.68 -6.28
CA GLU A 246 14.65 -24.90 -5.64
C GLU A 246 14.45 -24.81 -4.12
N PRO A 247 15.38 -24.30 -3.29
CA PRO A 247 15.16 -24.25 -1.84
C PRO A 247 14.04 -23.28 -1.43
N PHE A 248 13.65 -22.36 -2.32
CA PHE A 248 12.65 -21.32 -2.03
C PHE A 248 11.34 -21.52 -2.79
N ASP A 249 11.27 -22.47 -3.71
CA ASP A 249 10.10 -22.71 -4.55
C ASP A 249 8.84 -23.07 -3.73
N GLN A 250 9.04 -23.67 -2.55
CA GLN A 250 7.97 -23.97 -1.59
C GLN A 250 7.25 -22.72 -1.06
N ASP A 251 7.92 -21.57 -1.04
CA ASP A 251 7.37 -20.27 -0.61
C ASP A 251 6.48 -19.62 -1.71
N SER A 252 6.38 -20.23 -2.90
CA SER A 252 5.56 -19.73 -4.00
C SER A 252 4.07 -19.79 -3.64
N ALA A 253 3.35 -18.71 -3.94
CA ALA A 253 1.96 -18.53 -3.52
C ALA A 253 1.17 -17.74 -4.56
N TRP A 254 -0.15 -17.90 -4.55
CA TRP A 254 -1.05 -17.02 -5.26
C TRP A 254 -2.27 -16.68 -4.41
N GLU A 255 -2.79 -15.48 -4.63
CA GLU A 255 -3.99 -14.99 -3.97
C GLU A 255 -4.87 -14.35 -5.02
N VAL A 256 -6.16 -14.64 -5.01
CA VAL A 256 -7.15 -13.96 -5.85
C VAL A 256 -8.31 -13.54 -4.95
N ASN A 257 -8.81 -12.32 -5.13
CA ASN A 257 -10.01 -11.86 -4.46
C ASN A 257 -10.92 -11.08 -5.41
N ILE A 258 -12.21 -11.06 -5.08
CA ILE A 258 -13.25 -10.29 -5.76
C ILE A 258 -14.02 -9.54 -4.67
N SER A 259 -14.17 -8.24 -4.85
CA SER A 259 -14.71 -7.30 -3.87
C SER A 259 -15.81 -6.42 -4.48
N PRO A 260 -17.05 -6.93 -4.64
CA PRO A 260 -18.18 -6.07 -4.92
C PRO A 260 -18.44 -5.09 -3.76
N SER A 261 -18.74 -3.84 -4.12
CA SER A 261 -19.14 -2.81 -3.18
C SER A 261 -20.22 -1.92 -3.76
N ALA A 262 -21.04 -1.37 -2.88
CA ALA A 262 -22.11 -0.44 -3.20
C ALA A 262 -21.99 0.80 -2.30
N PHE A 263 -22.24 1.96 -2.90
CA PHE A 263 -22.07 3.26 -2.28
C PHE A 263 -23.36 4.07 -2.42
N TRP A 264 -23.87 4.56 -1.29
CA TRP A 264 -25.07 5.38 -1.21
C TRP A 264 -24.76 6.78 -0.69
N ASN A 265 -24.94 7.79 -1.53
CA ASN A 265 -24.85 9.20 -1.14
C ASN A 265 -26.21 9.67 -0.62
N PHE A 266 -26.36 9.74 0.71
CA PHE A 266 -27.58 10.30 1.33
C PHE A 266 -27.66 11.81 1.13
N THR A 267 -26.51 12.48 1.21
CA THR A 267 -26.38 13.92 0.94
C THR A 267 -25.14 14.18 0.07
N PRO A 268 -24.98 15.38 -0.52
CA PRO A 268 -23.75 15.75 -1.22
C PRO A 268 -22.51 15.85 -0.32
N LYS A 269 -22.66 15.61 0.99
CA LYS A 269 -21.62 15.67 2.02
C LYS A 269 -21.50 14.38 2.83
N SER A 270 -22.34 13.37 2.59
CA SER A 270 -22.30 12.10 3.33
C SER A 270 -22.62 10.89 2.45
N ARG A 271 -21.91 9.79 2.70
CA ARG A 271 -21.99 8.54 1.95
C ARG A 271 -21.85 7.36 2.90
N ALA A 272 -22.67 6.32 2.71
CA ALA A 272 -22.40 5.00 3.27
C ALA A 272 -21.92 4.05 2.17
N SER A 273 -21.17 3.04 2.58
CA SER A 273 -20.68 1.97 1.73
C SER A 273 -20.93 0.61 2.37
N LEU A 274 -21.28 -0.36 1.54
CA LEU A 274 -21.30 -1.77 1.89
C LEU A 274 -20.39 -2.50 0.91
N GLY A 275 -19.43 -3.25 1.43
CA GLY A 275 -18.53 -4.07 0.65
C GLY A 275 -18.59 -5.52 1.11
N TYR A 276 -18.41 -6.43 0.17
CA TYR A 276 -18.13 -7.83 0.45
C TYR A 276 -16.89 -8.23 -0.34
N THR A 277 -15.96 -8.92 0.29
CA THR A 277 -14.77 -9.47 -0.35
C THR A 277 -14.77 -10.97 -0.16
N TYR A 278 -14.55 -11.70 -1.25
CA TYR A 278 -14.24 -13.13 -1.21
C TYR A 278 -12.88 -13.34 -1.84
N GLY A 279 -12.03 -14.14 -1.21
CA GLY A 279 -10.70 -14.43 -1.72
C GLY A 279 -10.24 -15.85 -1.42
N ALA A 280 -9.31 -16.33 -2.23
CA ALA A 280 -8.63 -17.59 -2.06
C ALA A 280 -7.12 -17.33 -2.09
N ASN A 281 -6.42 -17.82 -1.08
CA ASN A 281 -4.97 -17.86 -1.03
C ASN A 281 -4.51 -19.32 -1.09
N ARG A 282 -3.52 -19.59 -1.92
CA ARG A 282 -2.90 -20.91 -2.04
C ARG A 282 -1.39 -20.81 -2.02
N ILE A 283 -0.79 -21.67 -1.24
CA ILE A 283 0.66 -21.86 -1.15
C ILE A 283 0.98 -23.26 -1.63
N ARG A 284 2.14 -23.44 -2.26
CA ARG A 284 2.53 -24.72 -2.88
C ARG A 284 2.52 -25.90 -1.90
N THR A 285 2.87 -25.66 -0.64
CA THR A 285 2.91 -26.66 0.44
C THR A 285 1.52 -27.06 0.98
N LYS A 286 0.44 -26.42 0.51
CA LYS A 286 -0.98 -26.66 0.84
C LYS A 286 -1.41 -26.46 2.31
N SER A 287 -0.48 -26.53 3.27
CA SER A 287 -0.75 -26.45 4.72
C SER A 287 -1.43 -25.15 5.16
N THR A 288 -1.32 -24.10 4.36
CA THR A 288 -1.79 -22.75 4.66
C THR A 288 -2.76 -22.22 3.60
N ASN A 289 -3.35 -23.10 2.79
CA ASN A 289 -4.39 -22.72 1.85
C ASN A 289 -5.63 -22.24 2.60
N THR A 290 -6.09 -21.03 2.31
CA THR A 290 -7.24 -20.42 2.99
C THR A 290 -8.20 -19.80 2.00
N ASP A 291 -9.49 -19.87 2.32
CA ASP A 291 -10.50 -19.02 1.69
C ASP A 291 -10.90 -17.97 2.72
N SER A 292 -10.98 -16.71 2.28
CA SER A 292 -11.28 -15.57 3.15
C SER A 292 -12.52 -14.84 2.66
N GLN A 293 -13.35 -14.43 3.60
CA GLN A 293 -14.52 -13.61 3.34
C GLN A 293 -14.48 -12.40 4.26
N GLU A 294 -14.87 -11.23 3.77
CA GLU A 294 -14.98 -10.02 4.59
C GLU A 294 -16.24 -9.25 4.19
N VAL A 295 -17.02 -8.84 5.18
CA VAL A 295 -18.10 -7.86 5.02
C VAL A 295 -17.65 -6.55 5.66
N ARG A 296 -17.76 -5.45 4.93
CA ARG A 296 -17.37 -4.11 5.40
C ARG A 296 -18.52 -3.12 5.25
N VAL A 297 -18.80 -2.39 6.31
CA VAL A 297 -19.72 -1.25 6.30
C VAL A 297 -18.92 0.00 6.62
N GLY A 298 -19.14 1.06 5.84
CA GLY A 298 -18.45 2.33 6.02
C GLY A 298 -19.42 3.50 5.97
N TYR A 299 -19.08 4.55 6.70
CA TYR A 299 -19.67 5.86 6.61
C TYR A 299 -18.57 6.89 6.41
N PHE A 300 -18.84 7.87 5.57
CA PHE A 300 -17.97 9.01 5.40
C PHE A 300 -18.79 10.27 5.19
N GLY A 301 -18.37 11.38 5.80
CA GLY A 301 -19.03 12.66 5.56
C GLY A 301 -18.28 13.88 6.05
N LYS A 302 -18.62 15.04 5.48
CA LYS A 302 -18.15 16.35 5.91
C LYS A 302 -18.98 16.86 7.08
N ILE A 303 -18.35 17.06 8.23
CA ILE A 303 -18.96 17.72 9.39
C ILE A 303 -19.03 19.23 9.13
N THR A 304 -17.93 19.81 8.62
CA THR A 304 -17.84 21.22 8.24
C THR A 304 -17.19 21.35 6.86
N GLY A 305 -17.06 22.57 6.33
CA GLY A 305 -16.31 22.81 5.08
C GLY A 305 -14.84 22.41 5.15
N LYS A 306 -14.28 22.25 6.36
CA LYS A 306 -12.86 21.95 6.62
C LYS A 306 -12.64 20.63 7.35
N THR A 307 -13.69 19.93 7.72
CA THR A 307 -13.60 18.73 8.57
C THR A 307 -14.42 17.59 7.97
N SER A 308 -13.79 16.44 7.81
CA SER A 308 -14.47 15.19 7.44
C SER A 308 -14.21 14.10 8.45
N LEU A 309 -15.20 13.21 8.56
CA LEU A 309 -15.19 12.05 9.43
C LEU A 309 -15.46 10.80 8.58
N SER A 310 -14.74 9.74 8.90
CA SER A 310 -14.93 8.38 8.41
C SER A 310 -15.15 7.47 9.60
N ALA A 311 -16.00 6.47 9.43
CA ALA A 311 -16.15 5.35 10.34
C ALA A 311 -16.33 4.09 9.52
N ASP A 312 -15.68 3.01 9.91
CA ASP A 312 -15.81 1.74 9.22
C ASP A 312 -15.77 0.56 10.20
N ILE A 313 -16.53 -0.47 9.87
CA ILE A 313 -16.61 -1.72 10.61
C ILE A 313 -16.46 -2.83 9.59
N SER A 314 -15.54 -3.77 9.82
CA SER A 314 -15.49 -5.00 9.03
C SER A 314 -15.46 -6.25 9.89
N TYR A 315 -16.05 -7.31 9.35
CA TYR A 315 -15.96 -8.65 9.88
C TYR A 315 -15.38 -9.55 8.80
N GLY A 316 -14.26 -10.19 9.11
CA GLY A 316 -13.55 -11.15 8.28
C GLY A 316 -13.60 -12.54 8.87
N HIS A 317 -13.75 -13.55 8.01
CA HIS A 317 -13.64 -14.95 8.35
C HIS A 317 -12.68 -15.63 7.38
N GLN A 318 -11.74 -16.42 7.90
CA GLN A 318 -10.81 -17.22 7.11
C GLN A 318 -10.99 -18.69 7.44
N THR A 319 -11.33 -19.47 6.42
CA THR A 319 -11.49 -20.91 6.50
C THR A 319 -10.25 -21.58 5.89
N PRO A 320 -9.41 -22.24 6.69
CA PRO A 320 -8.31 -23.03 6.18
C PRO A 320 -8.80 -24.31 5.49
N LYS A 321 -8.03 -24.82 4.53
CA LYS A 321 -8.31 -26.10 3.86
C LYS A 321 -7.65 -27.29 4.54
N ALA A 322 -6.64 -27.06 5.36
CA ALA A 322 -6.01 -28.09 6.16
C ALA A 322 -6.67 -28.13 7.56
N ILE A 323 -6.96 -29.34 8.05
CA ILE A 323 -7.66 -29.57 9.33
C ILE A 323 -6.86 -29.01 10.53
N GLU A 324 -5.53 -29.00 10.42
CA GLU A 324 -4.61 -28.52 11.45
C GLU A 324 -4.41 -27.00 11.41
N ALA A 325 -4.82 -26.34 10.32
CA ALA A 325 -4.65 -24.90 10.19
C ALA A 325 -5.78 -24.17 10.95
N PRO A 326 -5.48 -23.01 11.57
CA PRO A 326 -6.46 -22.31 12.38
C PRO A 326 -7.53 -21.60 11.57
N GLU A 327 -8.77 -21.65 12.04
CA GLU A 327 -9.82 -20.73 11.63
C GLU A 327 -9.60 -19.37 12.28
N VAL A 328 -9.75 -18.30 11.50
CA VAL A 328 -9.51 -16.93 11.97
C VAL A 328 -10.76 -16.08 11.75
N ASN A 329 -11.24 -15.44 12.80
CA ASN A 329 -12.31 -14.45 12.77
C ASN A 329 -11.74 -13.10 13.19
N THR A 330 -11.97 -12.06 12.40
CA THR A 330 -11.46 -10.71 12.68
C THR A 330 -12.60 -9.71 12.65
N ILE A 331 -12.70 -8.86 13.66
CA ILE A 331 -13.56 -7.68 13.67
C ILE A 331 -12.66 -6.45 13.72
N ASN A 332 -12.80 -5.56 12.74
CA ASN A 332 -12.15 -4.26 12.75
C ASN A 332 -13.19 -3.16 12.94
N VAL A 333 -12.84 -2.17 13.76
CA VAL A 333 -13.62 -0.94 13.93
C VAL A 333 -12.64 0.21 13.82
N GLY A 334 -12.89 1.08 12.85
CA GLY A 334 -12.07 2.24 12.55
C GLY A 334 -12.89 3.52 12.57
N THR A 335 -12.25 4.61 12.98
CA THR A 335 -12.74 5.96 12.73
C THR A 335 -11.59 6.89 12.39
N GLY A 336 -11.83 7.80 11.45
CA GLY A 336 -10.83 8.75 10.99
C GLY A 336 -11.40 10.15 10.88
N LEU A 337 -10.68 11.15 11.38
CA LEU A 337 -11.01 12.56 11.28
C LEU A 337 -9.93 13.26 10.46
N ILE A 338 -10.34 13.96 9.39
CA ILE A 338 -9.46 14.89 8.68
C ILE A 338 -9.90 16.31 9.01
N TRP A 339 -8.95 17.15 9.40
CA TRP A 339 -9.17 18.56 9.61
C TRP A 339 -8.18 19.40 8.80
N GLN A 340 -8.72 20.11 7.81
CA GLN A 340 -8.02 21.08 6.99
C GLN A 340 -8.04 22.44 7.69
N LYS A 341 -7.06 22.71 8.56
CA LYS A 341 -6.93 24.00 9.25
C LYS A 341 -6.79 25.15 8.23
N SER A 342 -5.98 24.94 7.19
CA SER A 342 -5.79 25.84 6.04
C SER A 342 -5.50 25.05 4.76
N ALA A 343 -5.48 25.71 3.61
CA ALA A 343 -5.06 25.08 2.34
C ALA A 343 -3.61 24.55 2.36
N LYS A 344 -2.82 24.88 3.38
CA LYS A 344 -1.44 24.45 3.56
C LYS A 344 -1.28 23.46 4.72
N SER A 345 -2.33 23.13 5.45
CA SER A 345 -2.24 22.41 6.73
C SER A 345 -3.39 21.43 6.88
N GLN A 346 -3.06 20.15 6.97
CA GLN A 346 -4.02 19.07 7.16
C GLN A 346 -3.59 18.19 8.33
N TRP A 347 -4.50 18.03 9.28
CA TRP A 347 -4.40 17.06 10.36
C TRP A 347 -5.26 15.85 10.03
N THR A 348 -4.74 14.67 10.31
CA THR A 348 -5.48 13.40 10.18
C THR A 348 -5.31 12.62 11.47
N LEU A 349 -6.40 12.29 12.13
CA LEU A 349 -6.44 11.40 13.27
C LEU A 349 -7.14 10.11 12.83
N GLN A 350 -6.57 8.96 13.12
CA GLN A 350 -7.19 7.66 12.88
C GLN A 350 -7.11 6.83 14.16
N LEU A 351 -8.22 6.20 14.50
CA LEU A 351 -8.34 5.27 15.61
C LEU A 351 -8.82 3.95 15.03
N LEU A 352 -8.14 2.86 15.35
CA LEU A 352 -8.46 1.53 14.86
C LEU A 352 -8.37 0.54 16.02
N ARG A 353 -9.39 -0.29 16.15
CA ARG A 353 -9.38 -1.50 16.97
C ARG A 353 -9.59 -2.71 16.06
N SER A 354 -8.72 -3.69 16.18
CA SER A 354 -8.85 -5.01 15.56
C SER A 354 -8.91 -6.06 16.65
N VAL A 355 -9.93 -6.91 16.62
CA VAL A 355 -10.08 -8.08 17.48
C VAL A 355 -10.04 -9.30 16.59
N GLN A 356 -9.14 -10.24 16.87
CA GLN A 356 -8.97 -11.46 16.12
C GLN A 356 -9.05 -12.66 17.05
N ASN A 357 -9.97 -13.57 16.73
CA ASN A 357 -10.09 -14.87 17.41
C ASN A 357 -9.59 -15.95 16.47
N THR A 358 -8.70 -16.78 16.97
CA THR A 358 -8.06 -17.84 16.22
C THR A 358 -8.32 -19.16 16.94
N THR A 359 -8.97 -20.09 16.25
CA THR A 359 -9.28 -21.41 16.77
C THR A 359 -8.50 -22.44 15.97
N SER A 360 -7.72 -23.28 16.66
CA SER A 360 -6.95 -24.36 16.03
C SER A 360 -7.26 -25.71 16.66
N ASN A 361 -7.25 -26.74 15.83
CA ASN A 361 -7.33 -28.13 16.25
C ASN A 361 -5.93 -28.72 16.24
N GLN A 362 -5.41 -29.08 17.41
CA GLN A 362 -4.16 -29.81 17.53
C GLN A 362 -4.48 -31.30 17.58
N VAL A 363 -4.05 -32.04 16.56
CA VAL A 363 -4.14 -33.50 16.56
C VAL A 363 -2.92 -34.05 17.32
N SER A 364 -3.16 -34.90 18.32
CA SER A 364 -2.08 -35.50 19.09
C SER A 364 -1.21 -36.41 18.21
N GLN A 365 0.10 -36.24 18.29
CA GLN A 365 1.08 -37.09 17.57
C GLN A 365 1.09 -38.54 18.08
N THR A 366 0.67 -38.77 19.32
CA THR A 366 0.66 -40.11 19.96
C THR A 366 -0.69 -40.81 19.85
N ASN A 367 -1.78 -40.07 19.66
CA ASN A 367 -3.10 -40.64 19.39
C ASN A 367 -3.86 -39.75 18.39
N PRO A 368 -3.94 -40.13 17.09
CA PRO A 368 -4.57 -39.30 16.07
C PRO A 368 -6.08 -39.09 16.25
N ASN A 369 -6.73 -39.83 17.17
CA ASN A 369 -8.13 -39.63 17.55
C ASN A 369 -8.32 -38.60 18.67
N LEU A 370 -7.24 -38.13 19.31
CA LEU A 370 -7.28 -37.09 20.33
C LEU A 370 -7.02 -35.72 19.68
N VAL A 371 -8.06 -34.90 19.62
CA VAL A 371 -7.99 -33.53 19.11
C VAL A 371 -8.15 -32.56 20.27
N THR A 372 -7.11 -31.77 20.55
CA THR A 372 -7.15 -30.68 21.52
C THR A 372 -7.45 -29.38 20.80
N LYS A 373 -8.41 -28.60 21.32
CA LYS A 373 -8.75 -27.29 20.77
C LYS A 373 -7.92 -26.22 21.46
N ILE A 374 -7.16 -25.42 20.71
CA ILE A 374 -6.45 -24.24 21.23
C ILE A 374 -7.12 -23.01 20.66
N ASP A 375 -7.63 -22.17 21.56
CA ASP A 375 -8.21 -20.88 21.23
C ASP A 375 -7.22 -19.78 21.62
N SER A 376 -7.02 -18.82 20.73
CA SER A 376 -6.22 -17.62 21.00
C SER A 376 -6.96 -16.36 20.56
N HIS A 377 -6.76 -15.30 21.33
CA HIS A 377 -7.41 -14.01 21.16
C HIS A 377 -6.34 -12.92 21.05
N PHE A 378 -6.43 -12.14 19.98
CA PHE A 378 -5.51 -11.07 19.67
C PHE A 378 -6.28 -9.75 19.53
N THR A 379 -5.81 -8.70 20.19
CA THR A 379 -6.35 -7.35 20.02
C THR A 379 -5.26 -6.38 19.69
N ASN A 380 -5.53 -5.51 18.71
CA ASN A 380 -4.68 -4.40 18.35
C ASN A 380 -5.48 -3.10 18.40
N ASP A 381 -5.13 -2.24 19.34
CA ASP A 381 -5.61 -0.87 19.43
C ASP A 381 -4.55 0.06 18.88
N SER A 382 -4.87 0.86 17.86
CA SER A 382 -3.93 1.79 17.27
C SER A 382 -4.51 3.18 17.06
N ILE A 383 -3.64 4.17 17.26
CA ILE A 383 -3.92 5.60 17.10
C ILE A 383 -2.85 6.13 16.16
N SER A 384 -3.27 6.77 15.06
CA SER A 384 -2.38 7.47 14.13
C SER A 384 -2.75 8.95 14.09
N LEU A 385 -1.77 9.82 14.34
CA LEU A 385 -1.89 11.25 14.17
C LEU A 385 -0.89 11.70 13.11
N SER A 386 -1.39 12.28 12.02
CA SER A 386 -0.57 12.80 10.93
C SER A 386 -0.84 14.29 10.71
N LEU A 387 0.23 15.05 10.50
CA LEU A 387 0.23 16.44 10.09
C LEU A 387 0.96 16.55 8.75
N ASN A 388 0.26 17.05 7.75
CA ASN A 388 0.86 17.48 6.49
C ASN A 388 0.82 19.02 6.43
N GLN A 389 2.00 19.63 6.34
CA GLN A 389 2.15 21.08 6.35
C GLN A 389 3.02 21.54 5.19
N ARG A 390 2.46 22.37 4.31
CA ARG A 390 3.22 23.16 3.35
C ARG A 390 3.75 24.42 4.05
N LEU A 391 5.04 24.41 4.38
CA LEU A 391 5.71 25.53 5.06
C LEU A 391 6.01 26.67 4.08
N GLY A 392 6.22 26.36 2.79
CA GLY A 392 6.42 27.35 1.74
C GLY A 392 6.11 26.79 0.35
N ARG A 393 6.38 27.55 -0.72
CA ARG A 393 6.13 27.08 -2.09
C ARG A 393 6.95 25.82 -2.42
N LYS A 394 8.16 25.73 -1.86
CA LYS A 394 9.14 24.68 -2.14
C LYS A 394 9.34 23.68 -1.01
N LEU A 395 8.73 23.89 0.16
CA LEU A 395 9.00 23.09 1.36
C LEU A 395 7.70 22.51 1.92
N THR A 396 7.68 21.19 2.05
CA THR A 396 6.58 20.43 2.67
C THR A 396 7.14 19.59 3.79
N GLY A 397 6.52 19.68 4.95
CA GLY A 397 6.77 18.84 6.12
C GLY A 397 5.63 17.87 6.35
N LEU A 398 5.98 16.64 6.72
CA LEU A 398 5.06 15.60 7.13
C LEU A 398 5.52 15.06 8.48
N MET A 399 4.58 14.92 9.41
CA MET A 399 4.82 14.26 10.69
C MET A 399 3.73 13.22 10.87
N THR A 400 4.11 12.00 11.23
CA THR A 400 3.18 10.93 11.57
C THR A 400 3.63 10.31 12.88
N LEU A 401 2.72 10.27 13.84
CA LEU A 401 2.89 9.58 15.10
C LEU A 401 1.89 8.43 15.14
N ASN A 402 2.38 7.21 15.35
CA ASN A 402 1.50 6.09 15.64
C ASN A 402 1.75 5.60 17.06
N PHE A 403 0.68 5.13 17.68
CA PHE A 403 0.70 4.38 18.91
C PHE A 403 -0.07 3.09 18.65
N SER A 404 0.46 1.95 19.06
CA SER A 404 -0.26 0.68 19.00
C SER A 404 -0.11 -0.08 20.31
N HIS A 405 -1.18 -0.68 20.78
CA HIS A 405 -1.19 -1.61 21.90
C HIS A 405 -1.72 -2.94 21.42
N LEU A 406 -0.85 -3.95 21.48
CA LEU A 406 -1.13 -5.32 21.11
C LEU A 406 -1.28 -6.14 22.38
N ARG A 407 -2.32 -6.96 22.44
CA ARG A 407 -2.54 -7.95 23.50
C ARG A 407 -2.84 -9.28 22.85
N THR A 408 -2.12 -10.31 23.24
CA THR A 408 -2.35 -11.68 22.82
C THR A 408 -2.64 -12.51 24.06
N HIS A 409 -3.68 -13.31 23.99
CA HIS A 409 -4.07 -14.27 25.02
C HIS A 409 -4.15 -15.65 24.38
N VAL A 410 -3.51 -16.64 24.98
CA VAL A 410 -3.56 -18.03 24.51
C VAL A 410 -4.12 -18.88 25.63
N SER A 411 -5.30 -19.47 25.40
CA SER A 411 -5.88 -20.44 26.33
C SER A 411 -5.48 -21.85 25.89
N ASN A 412 -4.75 -22.56 26.74
CA ASN A 412 -4.37 -23.96 26.51
C ASN A 412 -5.08 -24.87 27.52
N PRO A 413 -6.11 -25.62 27.11
CA PRO A 413 -6.88 -26.46 28.02
C PRO A 413 -6.11 -27.69 28.56
N THR A 414 -4.90 -27.96 28.04
CA THR A 414 -4.02 -29.04 28.50
C THR A 414 -2.88 -28.60 29.42
N ALA A 415 -2.75 -27.31 29.69
CA ALA A 415 -1.77 -26.81 30.65
C ALA A 415 -2.18 -27.20 32.08
N THR A 416 -1.22 -27.68 32.88
CA THR A 416 -1.44 -27.90 34.32
C THR A 416 -1.85 -26.60 35.00
N GLN A 417 -2.58 -26.67 36.11
CA GLN A 417 -3.19 -25.54 36.82
C GLN A 417 -2.21 -24.40 37.22
N ASP A 418 -0.89 -24.64 37.12
CA ASP A 418 0.20 -23.68 37.35
C ASP A 418 0.80 -23.04 36.06
N GLU A 419 0.46 -23.52 34.86
CA GLU A 419 0.82 -22.94 33.55
C GLU A 419 -0.35 -22.11 32.98
N VAL A 420 -0.96 -21.31 33.85
CA VAL A 420 -2.13 -20.47 33.60
C VAL A 420 -1.88 -19.47 32.46
N ASP A 421 -2.80 -19.45 31.49
CA ASP A 421 -3.08 -18.40 30.50
C ASP A 421 -1.95 -17.36 30.30
N SER A 422 -1.10 -17.58 29.30
CA SER A 422 -0.08 -16.60 28.93
C SER A 422 -0.72 -15.43 28.20
N GLU A 423 -0.78 -14.28 28.87
CA GLU A 423 -1.10 -12.99 28.25
C GLU A 423 0.20 -12.24 27.96
N THR A 424 0.40 -11.85 26.69
CA THR A 424 1.52 -11.01 26.28
C THR A 424 1.01 -9.64 25.84
N ARG A 425 1.69 -8.57 26.22
CA ARG A 425 1.36 -7.20 25.85
C ARG A 425 2.55 -6.53 25.19
N GLN A 426 2.27 -5.82 24.09
CA GLN A 426 3.28 -5.05 23.38
C GLN A 426 2.74 -3.66 23.04
N ILE A 427 3.45 -2.62 23.47
CA ILE A 427 3.18 -1.23 23.11
C ILE A 427 4.22 -0.80 22.08
N SER A 428 3.80 -0.15 21.00
CA SER A 428 4.70 0.46 20.03
C SER A 428 4.36 1.92 19.77
N PHE A 429 5.40 2.70 19.50
CA PHE A 429 5.35 4.14 19.29
C PHE A 429 6.34 4.55 18.20
N PRO A 430 5.96 4.44 16.91
CA PRO A 430 6.76 5.00 15.84
C PRO A 430 6.38 6.46 15.55
N LEU A 431 7.40 7.32 15.53
CA LEU A 431 7.36 8.71 15.07
C LEU A 431 8.11 8.81 13.74
N SER A 432 7.46 9.33 12.71
CA SER A 432 8.07 9.61 11.42
C SER A 432 7.99 11.11 11.10
N LEU A 433 9.11 11.69 10.71
CA LEU A 433 9.25 13.06 10.26
C LEU A 433 9.78 13.04 8.83
N GLY A 434 9.16 13.81 7.94
CA GLY A 434 9.53 13.93 6.55
C GLY A 434 9.61 15.39 6.16
N LEU A 435 10.65 15.76 5.43
CA LEU A 435 10.83 17.07 4.82
C LEU A 435 11.14 16.87 3.35
N THR A 436 10.40 17.56 2.50
CA THR A 436 10.64 17.59 1.05
C THR A 436 10.89 19.02 0.62
N TYR A 437 12.06 19.26 0.04
CA TYR A 437 12.46 20.55 -0.50
C TYR A 437 12.65 20.49 -2.01
N GLN A 438 11.89 21.28 -2.74
CA GLN A 438 11.96 21.40 -4.19
C GLN A 438 12.89 22.56 -4.56
N MET A 439 14.17 22.26 -4.83
CA MET A 439 15.15 23.29 -5.19
C MET A 439 14.78 23.96 -6.52
N LYS A 440 14.50 23.12 -7.51
CA LYS A 440 14.06 23.47 -8.88
C LYS A 440 12.94 22.53 -9.30
N GLN A 441 12.27 22.84 -10.42
CA GLN A 441 11.18 21.99 -10.93
C GLN A 441 11.63 20.53 -11.14
N TRP A 442 12.86 20.35 -11.61
CA TRP A 442 13.48 19.06 -11.91
C TRP A 442 14.34 18.48 -10.77
N LEU A 443 14.45 19.14 -9.60
CA LEU A 443 15.34 18.68 -8.52
C LEU A 443 14.69 18.81 -7.14
N ARG A 444 14.62 17.67 -6.44
CA ARG A 444 13.97 17.53 -5.13
C ARG A 444 14.90 16.84 -4.13
N LEU A 445 15.00 17.42 -2.94
CA LEU A 445 15.64 16.83 -1.77
C LEU A 445 14.57 16.27 -0.84
N ARG A 446 14.83 15.10 -0.27
CA ARG A 446 13.98 14.49 0.77
C ARG A 446 14.85 14.12 1.96
N LEU A 447 14.35 14.46 3.15
CA LEU A 447 14.90 14.02 4.41
C LEU A 447 13.79 13.34 5.19
N GLY A 448 14.02 12.12 5.64
CA GLY A 448 13.12 11.34 6.45
C GLY A 448 13.83 10.90 7.71
N TYR A 449 13.15 10.96 8.84
CA TYR A 449 13.62 10.41 10.10
C TYR A 449 12.49 9.61 10.73
N THR A 450 12.76 8.36 11.06
CA THR A 450 11.82 7.50 11.76
C THR A 450 12.46 7.00 13.04
N PHE A 451 11.83 7.34 14.15
CA PHE A 451 12.10 6.75 15.45
C PHE A 451 11.03 5.70 15.71
N SER A 452 11.41 4.46 16.00
CA SER A 452 10.44 3.46 16.44
C SER A 452 10.82 2.92 17.79
N TYR A 453 9.89 3.02 18.73
CA TYR A 453 9.98 2.43 20.05
C TYR A 453 8.97 1.30 20.21
N ARG A 454 9.35 0.26 20.92
CA ARG A 454 8.48 -0.85 21.29
C ARG A 454 8.92 -1.39 22.65
N MET A 455 7.95 -1.76 23.46
CA MET A 455 8.15 -2.42 24.74
C MET A 455 7.05 -3.44 24.96
N GLY A 456 7.37 -4.50 25.69
CA GLY A 456 6.42 -5.53 26.07
C GLY A 456 6.90 -6.29 27.29
N ASP A 457 6.12 -7.26 27.72
CA ASP A 457 6.43 -8.16 28.84
C ASP A 457 7.44 -9.25 28.47
N GLU A 458 7.60 -9.59 27.20
CA GLU A 458 8.65 -10.48 26.75
C GLU A 458 10.01 -9.78 26.68
N LYS A 459 11.09 -10.47 27.09
CA LYS A 459 12.46 -9.94 27.03
C LYS A 459 12.89 -9.51 25.62
N SER A 460 12.27 -10.04 24.58
CA SER A 460 12.47 -9.70 23.17
C SER A 460 11.77 -8.42 22.71
N ASP A 461 10.83 -7.86 23.49
CA ASP A 461 9.94 -6.81 23.02
C ASP A 461 10.47 -5.38 23.23
N TYR A 462 11.52 -5.22 24.02
CA TYR A 462 12.22 -3.94 24.15
C TYR A 462 13.02 -3.64 22.88
N TYR A 463 12.53 -2.67 22.12
CA TYR A 463 13.11 -2.30 20.84
C TYR A 463 13.11 -0.78 20.66
N ARG A 464 14.28 -0.27 20.26
CA ARG A 464 14.49 1.11 19.85
C ARG A 464 15.17 1.10 18.49
N SER A 465 14.75 1.98 17.60
CA SER A 465 15.36 2.12 16.27
C SER A 465 15.35 3.55 15.82
N HIS A 466 16.44 3.92 15.16
CA HIS A 466 16.60 5.20 14.49
C HIS A 466 16.91 4.92 13.03
N ASN A 467 16.07 5.42 12.14
CA ASN A 467 16.26 5.34 10.71
C ASN A 467 16.28 6.76 10.12
N LEU A 468 17.36 7.08 9.40
CA LEU A 468 17.53 8.34 8.70
C LEU A 468 17.63 8.05 7.20
N VAL A 469 16.78 8.69 6.42
CA VAL A 469 16.79 8.61 4.95
C VAL A 469 17.04 10.00 4.39
N ALA A 470 18.09 10.15 3.58
CA ALA A 470 18.37 11.38 2.85
C ALA A 470 18.48 11.05 1.37
N GLY A 471 17.68 11.70 0.52
CA GLY A 471 17.61 11.40 -0.90
C GLY A 471 17.55 12.62 -1.79
N ILE A 472 18.14 12.49 -2.98
CA ILE A 472 18.13 13.47 -4.06
C ILE A 472 17.44 12.82 -5.25
N TYR A 473 16.47 13.53 -5.83
CA TYR A 473 15.67 13.06 -6.95
C TYR A 473 15.69 14.10 -8.06
N SER A 474 16.09 13.67 -9.24
CA SER A 474 16.10 14.46 -10.47
C SER A 474 15.02 13.96 -11.43
N ILE A 475 14.31 14.89 -12.07
CA ILE A 475 13.23 14.61 -13.02
C ILE A 475 13.61 15.27 -14.35
N PHE A 476 13.64 14.50 -15.43
CA PHE A 476 14.02 14.93 -16.77
C PHE A 476 12.91 14.65 -17.79
#